data_AF-A0A7Y6CFZ7-F1
#
_entry.id   AF-A0A7Y6CFZ7-F1
#
_cell.length_a   1.000
_cell.length_b   1.000
_cell.length_c   1.000
_cell.angle_alpha   90.00
_cell.angle_beta   90.00
_cell.angle_gamma   90.00
#
_symmetry.space_group_name_H-M   'P 1'
#
loop_
_entity.id
_entity.type
_entity.pdbx_description
1 polymer ?
#
loop_
_entity_poly.entity_id
_entity_poly.type
_entity_poly.pdbx_seq_one_letter_code
_entity_poly.pdbx_strand_id
1 'polypeptide(L)'
;MVTAELRPKGPYSLRLSGRLASDSTRVVSNGTYRATVRVDDRREQAHALQRSDGTIVVTAESEAGVDHVRFALALDDDHSEFVRRFADDPLLCETLRRVRGLRPVRTGTVAQALLRAVAGQLIHAREARRIERRVIQLACPARDGLHAPPTAAELG
;
A
#
# COMPACT_ATOMS: atom_id res chain seq x y z
N MET A 1 -12.33 -16.76 -6.25
CA MET A 1 -12.20 -15.57 -5.37
C MET A 1 -12.21 -16.05 -3.93
N VAL A 2 -11.27 -15.54 -3.15
CA VAL A 2 -11.09 -15.77 -1.72
C VAL A 2 -11.47 -14.49 -0.98
N THR A 3 -12.16 -14.62 0.15
CA THR A 3 -12.40 -13.51 1.07
C THR A 3 -11.83 -13.83 2.44
N ALA A 4 -11.05 -12.90 2.99
CA ALA A 4 -10.41 -13.03 4.30
C ALA A 4 -10.70 -11.81 5.17
N GLU A 5 -10.86 -12.05 6.46
CA GLU A 5 -10.99 -10.99 7.47
C GLU A 5 -9.68 -10.88 8.26
N LEU A 6 -9.00 -9.75 8.13
CA LEU A 6 -7.69 -9.51 8.72
C LEU A 6 -7.80 -8.45 9.81
N ARG A 7 -7.24 -8.74 10.99
CA ARG A 7 -7.11 -7.76 12.08
C ARG A 7 -5.71 -7.18 12.10
N PRO A 8 -5.54 -5.86 11.90
CA PRO A 8 -4.23 -5.21 12.04
C PRO A 8 -3.72 -5.35 13.49
N LYS A 9 -2.41 -5.54 13.66
CA LYS A 9 -1.80 -5.54 15.00
C LYS A 9 -1.62 -4.12 15.53
N GLY A 10 -2.35 -3.74 16.57
CA GLY A 10 -2.35 -2.36 17.07
C GLY A 10 -3.20 -1.39 16.24
N PRO A 11 -3.17 -0.08 16.53
CA PRO A 11 -3.97 0.92 15.82
C PRO A 11 -3.73 0.87 14.31
N TYR A 12 -4.80 1.02 13.52
CA TYR A 12 -4.70 1.08 12.07
C TYR A 12 -5.84 1.88 11.45
N SER A 13 -5.53 2.71 10.46
CA SER A 13 -6.51 3.40 9.64
C SER A 13 -6.11 3.30 8.17
N LEU A 14 -6.89 2.55 7.39
CA LEU A 14 -6.72 2.47 5.94
C LEU A 14 -6.94 3.83 5.28
N ARG A 15 -7.88 4.62 5.81
CA ARG A 15 -8.14 5.98 5.32
C ARG A 15 -6.92 6.89 5.49
N LEU A 16 -6.28 6.88 6.66
CA LEU A 16 -5.08 7.71 6.89
C LEU A 16 -3.89 7.19 6.07
N SER A 17 -3.64 5.88 6.11
CA SER A 17 -2.56 5.20 5.39
C SER A 17 -2.67 5.40 3.86
N GLY A 18 -3.90 5.44 3.35
CA GLY A 18 -4.22 5.54 1.94
C GLY A 18 -4.08 6.93 1.31
N ARG A 19 -4.03 8.01 2.10
CA ARG A 19 -4.23 9.39 1.62
C ARG A 19 -3.32 9.79 0.45
N LEU A 20 -2.08 9.30 0.43
CA LEU A 20 -1.08 9.57 -0.61
C LEU A 20 -0.52 8.29 -1.23
N ALA A 21 -1.24 7.17 -1.07
CA ALA A 21 -0.75 5.85 -1.42
C ALA A 21 -1.09 5.41 -2.84
N SER A 22 -2.05 6.06 -3.52
CA SER A 22 -2.44 5.68 -4.88
C SER A 22 -1.32 5.89 -5.89
N ASP A 23 -1.15 4.94 -6.80
CA ASP A 23 -0.19 4.95 -7.89
C ASP A 23 -0.71 4.11 -9.08
N SER A 24 0.14 3.72 -10.03
CA SER A 24 -0.27 2.91 -11.19
C SER A 24 -0.69 1.47 -10.83
N THR A 25 -0.35 1.01 -9.63
CA THR A 25 -0.57 -0.38 -9.17
C THR A 25 -1.76 -0.51 -8.25
N ARG A 26 -2.12 0.58 -7.57
CA ARG A 26 -3.20 0.60 -6.58
C ARG A 26 -3.95 1.93 -6.53
N VAL A 27 -5.21 1.85 -6.16
CA VAL A 27 -6.03 2.99 -5.77
C VAL A 27 -6.47 2.79 -4.33
N VAL A 28 -6.23 3.80 -3.50
CA VAL A 28 -6.73 3.86 -2.13
C VAL A 28 -7.58 5.11 -1.98
N SER A 29 -8.83 4.92 -1.54
CA SER A 29 -9.79 6.02 -1.40
C SER A 29 -10.77 5.71 -0.29
N ASN A 30 -10.97 6.65 0.64
CA ASN A 30 -12.02 6.58 1.66
C ASN A 30 -12.11 5.24 2.42
N GLY A 31 -10.97 4.66 2.81
CA GLY A 31 -10.95 3.39 3.53
C GLY A 31 -11.18 2.15 2.65
N THR A 32 -11.05 2.30 1.33
CA THR A 32 -11.03 1.21 0.36
C THR A 32 -9.68 1.16 -0.36
N TYR A 33 -9.30 -0.03 -0.80
CA TYR A 33 -8.09 -0.35 -1.53
C TYR A 33 -8.46 -1.23 -2.72
N ARG A 34 -7.90 -0.96 -3.89
CA ARG A 34 -7.93 -1.83 -5.06
C ARG A 34 -6.54 -1.88 -5.68
N ALA A 35 -6.09 -3.05 -6.06
CA ALA A 35 -4.81 -3.21 -6.75
C ALA A 35 -4.86 -4.35 -7.77
N THR A 36 -4.08 -4.19 -8.84
CA THR A 36 -3.65 -5.31 -9.66
C THR A 36 -2.35 -5.83 -9.05
N VAL A 37 -2.35 -7.08 -8.60
CA VAL A 37 -1.20 -7.71 -7.94
C VAL A 37 -0.58 -8.77 -8.84
N ARG A 38 0.70 -9.06 -8.63
CA ARG A 38 1.37 -10.19 -9.26
C ARG A 38 1.33 -11.38 -8.31
N VAL A 39 0.86 -12.51 -8.82
CA VAL A 39 0.91 -13.81 -8.16
C VAL A 39 1.51 -14.74 -9.21
N ASP A 40 2.74 -15.20 -8.96
CA ASP A 40 3.56 -15.91 -9.95
C ASP A 40 3.60 -15.15 -11.30
N ASP A 41 3.31 -15.82 -12.41
CA ASP A 41 3.26 -15.22 -13.75
C ASP A 41 1.90 -14.59 -14.09
N ARG A 42 1.00 -14.48 -13.11
CA ARG A 42 -0.37 -13.99 -13.29
C ARG A 42 -0.58 -12.63 -12.66
N ARG A 43 -1.58 -11.94 -13.22
CA ARG A 43 -2.11 -10.67 -12.73
C ARG A 43 -3.48 -10.93 -12.16
N GLU A 44 -3.66 -10.60 -10.89
CA GLU A 44 -4.90 -10.82 -10.16
C GLU A 44 -5.43 -9.51 -9.60
N GLN A 45 -6.74 -9.39 -9.46
CA GLN A 45 -7.34 -8.28 -8.74
C GLN A 45 -7.43 -8.57 -7.24
N ALA A 46 -7.10 -7.56 -6.45
CA ALA A 46 -7.28 -7.56 -5.01
C ALA A 46 -7.99 -6.29 -4.55
N HIS A 47 -8.93 -6.47 -3.64
CA HIS A 47 -9.73 -5.40 -3.04
C HIS A 47 -9.66 -5.51 -1.53
N ALA A 48 -9.64 -4.38 -0.84
CA ALA A 48 -9.85 -4.36 0.59
C ALA A 48 -10.68 -3.17 1.04
N LEU A 49 -11.37 -3.33 2.16
CA LEU A 49 -12.07 -2.25 2.86
C LEU A 49 -11.86 -2.39 4.36
N GLN A 50 -11.86 -1.26 5.06
CA GLN A 50 -11.86 -1.24 6.52
C GLN A 50 -13.28 -1.08 7.04
N ARG A 51 -13.75 -2.03 7.85
CA ARG A 51 -15.01 -1.93 8.58
C ARG A 51 -14.88 -0.98 9.77
N SER A 52 -16.01 -0.56 10.33
CA SER A 52 -16.07 0.33 11.50
C SER A 52 -15.42 -0.26 12.76
N ASP A 53 -15.37 -1.59 12.88
CA ASP A 53 -14.69 -2.31 13.96
C ASP A 53 -13.16 -2.40 13.78
N GLY A 54 -12.63 -1.84 12.69
CA GLY A 54 -11.20 -1.84 12.35
C GLY A 54 -10.75 -3.05 11.55
N THR A 55 -11.59 -4.06 11.34
CA THR A 55 -11.29 -5.25 10.53
C THR A 55 -11.08 -4.87 9.06
N ILE A 56 -10.03 -5.43 8.44
CA ILE A 56 -9.76 -5.30 7.01
C ILE A 56 -10.32 -6.52 6.30
N VAL A 57 -11.37 -6.32 5.51
CA VAL A 57 -11.93 -7.38 4.66
C VAL A 57 -11.21 -7.32 3.33
N VAL A 58 -10.56 -8.41 2.95
CA VAL A 58 -9.83 -8.56 1.69
C VAL A 58 -10.57 -9.54 0.79
N THR A 59 -10.76 -9.19 -0.47
CA THR A 59 -11.23 -10.10 -1.52
C THR A 59 -10.19 -10.14 -2.63
N ALA A 60 -9.71 -11.32 -2.98
CA ALA A 60 -8.73 -11.53 -4.03
C ALA A 60 -9.05 -12.78 -4.86
N GLU A 61 -8.33 -13.01 -5.96
CA GLU A 61 -8.51 -14.22 -6.77
C GLU A 61 -7.91 -15.47 -6.08
N SER A 62 -6.86 -15.28 -5.27
CA SER A 62 -6.13 -16.33 -4.55
C SER A 62 -5.73 -15.91 -3.12
N GLU A 63 -5.27 -16.86 -2.30
CA GLU A 63 -4.66 -16.59 -0.97
C GLU A 63 -3.39 -15.73 -1.08
N ALA A 64 -2.57 -15.96 -2.11
CA ALA A 64 -1.39 -15.14 -2.36
C ALA A 64 -1.75 -13.66 -2.62
N GLY A 65 -2.89 -13.40 -3.27
CA GLY A 65 -3.44 -12.06 -3.41
C GLY A 65 -3.86 -11.44 -2.06
N VAL A 66 -4.41 -12.24 -1.14
CA VAL A 66 -4.71 -11.80 0.24
C VAL A 66 -3.42 -11.43 0.97
N ASP A 67 -2.39 -12.27 0.88
CA ASP A 67 -1.10 -12.03 1.52
C ASP A 67 -0.38 -10.80 0.94
N HIS A 68 -0.50 -10.56 -0.36
CA HIS A 68 -0.02 -9.31 -0.97
C HIS A 68 -0.67 -8.09 -0.32
N VAL A 69 -1.99 -8.09 -0.12
CA VAL A 69 -2.70 -6.98 0.52
C VAL A 69 -2.27 -6.84 1.99
N ARG A 70 -2.18 -7.95 2.74
CA ARG A 70 -1.68 -7.97 4.12
C ARG A 70 -0.30 -7.31 4.23
N PHE A 71 0.61 -7.66 3.33
CA PHE A 71 1.95 -7.08 3.25
C PHE A 71 1.92 -5.60 2.85
N ALA A 72 1.25 -5.26 1.75
CA ALA A 72 1.21 -3.89 1.21
C ALA A 72 0.63 -2.89 2.22
N LEU A 73 -0.41 -3.30 2.95
CA LEU A 73 -1.05 -2.50 3.98
C LEU A 73 -0.32 -2.55 5.33
N ALA A 74 0.77 -3.32 5.45
CA ALA A 74 1.59 -3.48 6.65
C ALA A 74 0.77 -3.90 7.88
N LEU A 75 -0.18 -4.83 7.73
CA LEU A 75 -1.15 -5.16 8.78
C LEU A 75 -0.51 -5.83 10.00
N ASP A 76 0.63 -6.50 9.81
CA ASP A 76 1.35 -7.19 10.89
C ASP A 76 2.29 -6.29 11.71
N ASP A 77 2.51 -5.04 11.28
CA ASP A 77 3.41 -4.11 11.99
C ASP A 77 2.71 -3.50 13.21
N ASP A 78 3.18 -3.82 14.42
CA ASP A 78 2.64 -3.20 15.64
C ASP A 78 3.46 -1.98 16.08
N HIS A 79 2.87 -0.79 15.96
CA HIS A 79 3.47 0.46 16.42
C HIS A 79 2.83 0.98 17.72
N SER A 80 2.07 0.14 18.44
CA SER A 80 1.40 0.52 19.69
C SER A 80 2.40 0.91 20.77
N GLU A 81 3.55 0.26 20.84
CA GLU A 81 4.62 0.62 21.78
C GLU A 81 5.15 2.03 21.52
N PHE A 82 5.45 2.36 20.26
CA PHE A 82 5.86 3.70 19.85
C PHE A 82 4.82 4.76 20.21
N VAL A 83 3.54 4.52 19.89
CA VAL A 83 2.45 5.44 20.22
C VAL A 83 2.31 5.65 21.73
N ARG A 84 2.45 4.60 22.54
CA ARG A 84 2.40 4.71 24.00
C ARG A 84 3.59 5.47 24.55
N ARG A 85 4.81 5.16 24.08
CA ARG A 85 6.05 5.75 24.56
C ARG A 85 6.10 7.27 24.37
N PHE A 86 5.54 7.76 23.27
CA PHE A 86 5.57 9.17 22.90
C PHE A 86 4.21 9.88 23.05
N ALA A 87 3.28 9.30 23.83
CA ALA A 87 1.93 9.83 24.00
C ALA A 87 1.88 11.26 24.58
N ASP A 88 2.86 11.59 25.43
CA ASP A 88 3.01 12.89 26.10
C ASP A 88 4.26 13.65 25.64
N ASP A 89 4.90 13.19 24.56
CA ASP A 89 6.08 13.84 24.00
C ASP A 89 5.71 15.23 23.45
N PRO A 90 6.40 16.33 23.85
CA PRO A 90 6.03 17.69 23.44
C PRO A 90 6.06 17.95 21.93
N LEU A 91 6.82 17.16 21.17
CA LEU A 91 6.97 17.33 19.72
C LEU A 91 6.06 16.36 18.95
N LEU A 92 5.88 15.15 19.47
CA LEU A 92 5.19 14.08 18.74
C LEU A 92 3.73 13.88 19.15
N CYS A 93 3.32 14.25 20.37
CA CYS A 93 2.01 13.89 20.91
C CYS A 93 0.84 14.34 20.01
N GLU A 94 0.87 15.58 19.52
CA GLU A 94 -0.19 16.12 18.67
C GLU A 94 -0.25 15.42 17.30
N THR A 95 0.92 15.12 16.72
CA THR A 95 1.00 14.36 15.47
C THR A 95 0.45 12.95 15.68
N LEU A 96 0.86 12.26 16.74
CA LEU A 96 0.42 10.90 17.05
C LEU A 96 -1.09 10.82 17.32
N ARG A 97 -1.69 11.86 17.92
CA ARG A 97 -3.15 11.96 18.09
C ARG A 97 -3.87 12.12 16.75
N ARG A 98 -3.36 12.97 15.86
CA ARG A 98 -3.98 13.28 14.54
C ARG A 98 -3.87 12.14 13.54
N VAL A 99 -2.74 11.43 13.52
CA VAL A 99 -2.47 10.36 12.54
C VAL A 99 -2.36 8.98 13.19
N ARG A 100 -3.06 8.77 14.31
CA ARG A 100 -3.08 7.49 15.01
C ARG A 100 -3.51 6.35 14.07
N GLY A 101 -2.66 5.33 13.95
CA GLY A 101 -2.91 4.19 13.06
C GLY A 101 -2.53 4.41 11.59
N LEU A 102 -1.91 5.54 11.24
CA LEU A 102 -1.28 5.70 9.93
C LEU A 102 -0.12 4.71 9.79
N ARG A 103 -0.12 3.92 8.71
CA ARG A 103 1.02 3.10 8.27
C ARG A 103 1.36 3.41 6.82
N PRO A 104 2.63 3.70 6.49
CA PRO A 104 3.03 3.85 5.10
C PRO A 104 2.71 2.59 4.28
N VAL A 105 1.95 2.74 3.21
CA VAL A 105 1.63 1.62 2.30
C VAL A 105 2.87 1.23 1.51
N ARG A 106 3.25 -0.04 1.58
CA ARG A 106 4.45 -0.58 0.93
C ARG A 106 4.26 -0.68 -0.59
N THR A 107 5.35 -0.66 -1.35
CA THR A 107 5.34 -1.06 -2.76
C THR A 107 5.18 -2.57 -2.86
N GLY A 108 4.62 -3.06 -3.98
CA GLY A 108 4.33 -4.48 -4.14
C GLY A 108 5.56 -5.34 -4.46
N THR A 109 6.67 -4.72 -4.86
CA THR A 109 7.96 -5.37 -5.14
C THR A 109 9.12 -4.48 -4.71
N VAL A 110 10.31 -5.09 -4.60
CA VAL A 110 11.58 -4.39 -4.41
C VAL A 110 11.91 -3.52 -5.63
N ALA A 111 11.69 -4.03 -6.84
CA ALA A 111 11.95 -3.28 -8.07
C ALA A 111 11.09 -2.00 -8.17
N GLN A 112 9.82 -2.05 -7.75
CA GLN A 112 9.00 -0.84 -7.66
C GLN A 112 9.55 0.14 -6.62
N ALA A 113 10.02 -0.34 -5.47
CA ALA A 113 10.64 0.51 -4.45
C ALA A 113 11.88 1.23 -5.00
N LEU A 114 12.74 0.50 -5.71
CA LEU A 114 13.94 1.03 -6.36
C LEU A 114 13.58 2.05 -7.44
N LEU A 115 12.61 1.74 -8.31
CA LEU A 115 12.11 2.68 -9.31
C LEU A 115 11.65 3.99 -8.65
N ARG A 116 10.85 3.91 -7.59
CA ARG A 116 10.36 5.09 -6.86
C ARG A 116 11.50 5.87 -6.22
N ALA A 117 12.48 5.19 -5.65
CA ALA A 117 13.64 5.83 -5.02
C ALA A 117 14.51 6.57 -6.05
N VAL A 118 14.86 5.92 -7.16
CA VAL A 118 15.67 6.49 -8.24
C VAL A 118 14.93 7.63 -8.92
N ALA A 119 13.66 7.44 -9.29
CA ALA A 119 12.83 8.49 -9.89
C ALA A 119 12.63 9.70 -8.97
N GLY A 120 12.83 9.55 -7.65
CA GLY A 120 12.69 10.62 -6.67
C GLY A 120 13.94 11.44 -6.38
N GLN A 121 15.09 11.09 -6.99
CA GLN A 121 16.35 11.76 -6.68
C GLN A 121 16.35 13.20 -7.20
N LEU A 122 16.60 14.16 -6.28
CA LEU A 122 16.80 15.58 -6.56
C LEU A 122 15.62 16.29 -7.25
N ILE A 123 14.40 15.74 -7.16
CA ILE A 123 13.21 16.33 -7.77
C ILE A 123 12.00 16.33 -6.84
N HIS A 124 10.97 17.11 -7.18
CA HIS A 124 9.72 17.13 -6.42
C HIS A 124 8.96 15.81 -6.51
N ALA A 125 8.28 15.44 -5.42
CA ALA A 125 7.51 14.20 -5.32
C ALA A 125 6.38 14.07 -6.37
N ARG A 126 5.87 15.19 -6.92
CA ARG A 126 4.91 15.17 -8.02
C ARG A 126 5.55 14.67 -9.32
N GLU A 127 6.75 15.13 -9.61
CA GLU A 127 7.52 14.76 -10.80
C GLU A 127 8.00 13.31 -10.70
N ALA A 128 8.49 12.90 -9.54
CA ALA A 128 8.88 11.51 -9.27
C ALA A 128 7.72 10.54 -9.53
N ARG A 129 6.52 10.84 -9.03
CA ARG A 129 5.31 10.03 -9.28
C ARG A 129 4.90 10.01 -10.75
N ARG A 130 5.12 11.11 -11.49
CA ARG A 130 4.85 11.17 -12.93
C ARG A 130 5.79 10.25 -13.71
N ILE A 131 7.08 10.25 -13.37
CA ILE A 131 8.09 9.36 -13.97
C ILE A 131 7.77 7.90 -13.63
N GLU A 132 7.59 7.56 -12.36
CA GLU A 132 7.23 6.20 -11.92
C GLU A 132 5.98 5.69 -12.68
N ARG A 133 4.93 6.52 -12.75
CA ARG A 133 3.71 6.19 -13.48
C ARG A 133 3.99 5.87 -14.94
N ARG A 134 4.78 6.71 -15.62
CA ARG A 134 5.06 6.55 -17.05
C ARG A 134 5.88 5.29 -17.33
N VAL A 135 6.87 5.01 -16.50
CA VAL A 135 7.69 3.78 -16.60
C VAL A 135 6.81 2.54 -16.43
N ILE A 136 5.99 2.49 -15.36
CA ILE A 136 5.10 1.35 -15.12
C ILE A 136 4.12 1.16 -16.28
N GLN A 137 3.54 2.25 -16.81
CA GLN A 137 2.60 2.18 -17.94
C GLN A 137 3.23 1.62 -19.22
N LEU A 138 4.51 1.86 -19.45
CA LEU A 138 5.23 1.38 -20.63
C LEU A 138 5.73 -0.06 -20.45
N ALA A 139 6.19 -0.41 -19.25
CA ALA A 139 6.83 -1.68 -18.98
C ALA A 139 5.85 -2.80 -18.60
N CYS A 140 4.72 -2.46 -17.98
CA CYS A 140 3.80 -3.43 -17.39
C CYS A 140 2.44 -3.38 -18.09
N PRO A 141 1.89 -4.52 -18.55
CA PRO A 141 0.50 -4.58 -19.00
C PRO A 141 -0.50 -4.27 -17.88
N ALA A 142 -1.63 -3.66 -18.25
CA ALA A 142 -2.72 -3.31 -17.35
C ALA A 142 -3.80 -4.41 -17.25
N ARG A 143 -4.50 -4.45 -16.12
CA ARG A 143 -5.73 -5.21 -15.87
C ARG A 143 -6.68 -4.28 -15.09
N ASP A 144 -7.89 -4.07 -15.60
CA ASP A 144 -8.90 -3.13 -15.06
C ASP A 144 -8.35 -1.72 -14.74
N GLY A 145 -7.49 -1.22 -15.63
CA GLY A 145 -6.92 0.13 -15.51
C GLY A 145 -5.78 0.27 -14.49
N LEU A 146 -5.32 -0.81 -13.86
CA LEU A 146 -4.15 -0.84 -12.98
C LEU A 146 -3.12 -1.85 -13.45
N HIS A 147 -1.86 -1.61 -13.10
CA HIS A 147 -0.72 -2.44 -13.50
C HIS A 147 -0.25 -3.29 -12.33
N ALA A 148 0.25 -4.50 -12.60
CA ALA A 148 0.98 -5.20 -11.55
C ALA A 148 2.27 -4.43 -11.20
N PRO A 149 2.71 -4.43 -9.93
CA PRO A 149 4.02 -3.92 -9.54
C PRO A 149 5.14 -4.52 -10.42
N PRO A 150 6.04 -3.70 -10.99
CA PRO A 150 7.13 -4.22 -11.83
C PRO A 150 8.10 -5.08 -11.02
N THR A 151 8.72 -6.06 -11.65
CA THR A 151 9.92 -6.76 -11.16
C THR A 151 11.13 -6.34 -11.97
N ALA A 152 12.30 -6.91 -11.67
CA ALA A 152 13.51 -6.69 -12.48
C ALA A 152 13.28 -7.06 -13.96
N ALA A 153 12.51 -8.12 -14.23
CA ALA A 153 12.23 -8.57 -15.59
C ALA A 153 11.54 -7.52 -16.47
N GLU A 154 10.69 -6.66 -15.89
CA GLU A 154 10.05 -5.58 -16.64
C GLU A 154 10.91 -4.32 -16.76
N LEU A 155 11.91 -4.14 -15.89
CA LEU A 155 12.71 -2.91 -15.83
C LEU A 155 14.06 -3.02 -16.54
N GLY A 156 14.52 -4.24 -16.88
CA GLY A 156 15.81 -4.49 -17.53
C GLY A 156 16.90 -4.84 -16.54
#